data_AF-A0A9X3RM69-F1
#
_entry.id   AF-A0A9X3RM69-F1
#
_cell.length_a   1.000
_cell.length_b   1.000
_cell.length_c   1.000
_cell.angle_alpha   90.00
_cell.angle_beta   90.00
_cell.angle_gamma   90.00
#
_symmetry.space_group_name_H-M   'P 1'
#
loop_
_entity.id
_entity.type
_entity.pdbx_description
1 polymer ?
#
loop_
_entity_poly.entity_id
_entity_poly.type
_entity_poly.pdbx_seq_one_letter_code
_entity_poly.pdbx_strand_id
1 'polypeptide(L)'
;MTLDLYADPIELTKALVDIPSPSHHEEAIADAIEEALRGLDVEVARYGNTVCARTNRGLDSRVVLAGHIDTVPLAENVPHHMESSEDGAEIMWGCGTVDMKSGMAVYLNAFAQLHEANELKHDLTVIAYEGEEVATEFNGLGHLQKEHPEWLEGDFALLGEPSGAMVEAGCQGSIRLRVTAHGTRAHSARAWLGSNAAHKLAPIMTRIAAYESRDVTIDGCTYREGLNIVHLESGVATNTLPDEAWMFVNFRFAPDRTSDEALEYMKSIIGEEEDVTIEIDDIAPAAQPGLGQPAAKALIDAVGGNVRAKYGWTDVARFSEMGTPAVNFGAGDPGFAHKKDEQVPTAQITEVSTALLNYLKG
;
A
#
# COMPACT_ATOMS: atom_id res chain seq x y z
N MET A 1 -21.77 -5.40 -15.49
CA MET A 1 -21.90 -6.72 -14.85
C MET A 1 -22.30 -6.44 -13.42
N THR A 2 -23.41 -6.98 -12.92
CA THR A 2 -23.86 -6.68 -11.56
C THR A 2 -23.09 -7.58 -10.58
N LEU A 3 -22.39 -6.98 -9.61
CA LEU A 3 -21.71 -7.71 -8.55
C LEU A 3 -22.73 -8.19 -7.51
N ASP A 4 -22.62 -9.47 -7.09
CA ASP A 4 -23.38 -9.99 -5.96
C ASP A 4 -22.53 -9.88 -4.68
N LEU A 5 -22.80 -8.87 -3.86
CA LEU A 5 -22.05 -8.66 -2.62
C LEU A 5 -22.30 -9.75 -1.57
N TYR A 6 -23.37 -10.54 -1.70
CA TYR A 6 -23.68 -11.66 -0.81
C TYR A 6 -23.12 -13.00 -1.31
N ALA A 7 -22.49 -13.03 -2.47
CA ALA A 7 -21.83 -14.22 -2.98
C ALA A 7 -20.74 -14.71 -2.01
N ASP A 8 -20.31 -15.96 -2.19
CA ASP A 8 -19.11 -16.45 -1.51
C ASP A 8 -17.92 -15.50 -1.79
N PRO A 9 -17.11 -15.14 -0.78
CA PRO A 9 -15.99 -14.21 -0.96
C PRO A 9 -15.03 -14.59 -2.10
N ILE A 10 -14.84 -15.89 -2.37
CA ILE A 10 -14.01 -16.36 -3.48
C ILE A 10 -14.68 -16.02 -4.81
N GLU A 11 -15.99 -16.22 -4.95
CA GLU A 11 -16.74 -15.88 -6.18
C GLU A 11 -16.79 -14.36 -6.41
N LEU A 12 -16.95 -13.56 -5.36
CA LEU A 12 -16.86 -12.11 -5.48
C LEU A 12 -15.46 -11.66 -5.89
N THR A 13 -14.41 -12.30 -5.37
CA THR A 13 -13.02 -12.04 -5.79
C THR A 13 -12.84 -12.30 -7.28
N LYS A 14 -13.31 -13.45 -7.79
CA LYS A 14 -13.27 -13.78 -9.22
C LYS A 14 -13.95 -12.69 -10.06
N ALA A 15 -15.15 -12.27 -9.64
CA ALA A 15 -15.92 -11.25 -10.34
C ALA A 15 -15.19 -9.90 -10.40
N LEU A 16 -14.53 -9.49 -9.30
CA LEU A 16 -13.72 -8.25 -9.29
C LEU A 16 -12.48 -8.38 -10.18
N VAL A 17 -11.75 -9.50 -10.11
CA VAL A 17 -10.53 -9.75 -10.91
C VAL A 17 -10.84 -9.73 -12.40
N ASP A 18 -11.98 -10.26 -12.81
CA ASP A 18 -12.42 -10.31 -14.21
C ASP A 18 -12.86 -8.95 -14.77
N ILE A 19 -12.96 -7.91 -13.96
CA ILE A 19 -13.14 -6.52 -14.40
C ILE A 19 -11.76 -5.87 -14.46
N PRO A 20 -11.15 -5.68 -15.65
CA PRO A 20 -9.83 -5.06 -15.75
C PRO A 20 -9.89 -3.61 -15.26
N SER A 21 -9.00 -3.26 -14.33
CA SER A 21 -8.99 -1.94 -13.70
C SER A 21 -7.57 -1.43 -13.45
N PRO A 22 -6.68 -1.40 -14.46
CA PRO A 22 -5.39 -0.75 -14.26
C PRO A 22 -5.59 0.72 -13.88
N SER A 23 -4.66 1.33 -13.14
CA SER A 23 -4.80 2.72 -12.70
C SER A 23 -5.14 3.67 -13.85
N HIS A 24 -6.02 4.64 -13.58
CA HIS A 24 -6.69 5.53 -14.53
C HIS A 24 -7.78 4.89 -15.42
N HIS A 25 -8.09 3.61 -15.23
CA HIS A 25 -9.12 2.86 -15.96
C HIS A 25 -10.07 2.08 -15.03
N GLU A 26 -10.34 2.63 -13.84
CA GLU A 26 -11.13 2.03 -12.76
C GLU A 26 -12.65 2.21 -12.94
N GLU A 27 -13.09 3.03 -13.90
CA GLU A 27 -14.49 3.42 -14.07
C GLU A 27 -15.45 2.23 -14.06
N ALA A 28 -15.14 1.17 -14.82
CA ALA A 28 -16.01 -0.01 -14.93
C ALA A 28 -16.13 -0.81 -13.62
N ILE A 29 -15.06 -0.93 -12.83
CA ILE A 29 -15.10 -1.64 -11.54
C ILE A 29 -15.79 -0.77 -10.48
N ALA A 30 -15.53 0.54 -10.48
CA ALA A 30 -16.16 1.50 -9.59
C ALA A 30 -17.68 1.57 -9.83
N ASP A 31 -18.12 1.60 -11.10
CA ASP A 31 -19.54 1.57 -11.46
C ASP A 31 -20.23 0.30 -10.98
N ALA A 32 -19.58 -0.86 -11.13
CA ALA A 32 -20.11 -2.14 -10.68
C ALA A 32 -20.24 -2.21 -9.14
N ILE A 33 -19.26 -1.65 -8.41
CA ILE A 33 -19.28 -1.56 -6.95
C ILE A 33 -20.36 -0.58 -6.47
N GLU A 34 -20.47 0.59 -7.11
CA GLU A 34 -21.49 1.59 -6.78
C GLU A 34 -22.90 1.05 -7.01
N GLU A 35 -23.17 0.41 -8.15
CA GLU A 35 -24.46 -0.22 -8.46
C GLU A 35 -24.85 -1.23 -7.37
N ALA A 36 -23.91 -2.08 -6.97
CA ALA A 36 -24.13 -3.10 -5.96
C ALA A 36 -24.36 -2.51 -4.56
N LEU A 37 -23.58 -1.50 -4.15
CA LEU A 37 -23.73 -0.83 -2.85
C LEU A 37 -25.03 -0.02 -2.76
N ARG A 38 -25.47 0.63 -3.85
CA ARG A 38 -26.77 1.33 -3.92
C ARG A 38 -27.98 0.40 -3.79
N GLY A 39 -27.78 -0.91 -3.92
CA GLY A 39 -28.79 -1.93 -3.63
C GLY A 39 -29.03 -2.17 -2.14
N LEU A 40 -28.19 -1.62 -1.26
CA LEU A 40 -28.28 -1.75 0.20
C LEU A 40 -28.93 -0.49 0.83
N ASP A 41 -29.57 -0.62 1.99
CA ASP A 41 -30.13 0.52 2.74
C ASP A 41 -29.05 1.25 3.56
N VAL A 42 -28.10 1.89 2.85
CA VAL A 42 -26.96 2.61 3.44
C VAL A 42 -26.73 3.93 2.71
N GLU A 43 -25.94 4.81 3.32
CA GLU A 43 -25.47 6.03 2.64
C GLU A 43 -24.36 5.66 1.65
N VAL A 44 -24.49 6.07 0.38
CA VAL A 44 -23.49 5.82 -0.68
C VAL A 44 -23.09 7.12 -1.36
N ALA A 45 -21.79 7.34 -1.52
CA ALA A 45 -21.21 8.48 -2.22
C ALA A 45 -20.16 8.03 -3.25
N ARG A 46 -19.98 8.84 -4.30
CA ARG A 46 -19.04 8.61 -5.40
C ARG A 46 -18.24 9.89 -5.64
N TYR A 47 -16.91 9.77 -5.65
CA TYR A 47 -15.97 10.86 -5.89
C TYR A 47 -14.91 10.38 -6.88
N GLY A 48 -14.99 10.82 -8.14
CA GLY A 48 -14.18 10.19 -9.20
C GLY A 48 -14.58 8.72 -9.37
N ASN A 49 -13.60 7.81 -9.37
CA ASN A 49 -13.79 6.36 -9.27
C ASN A 49 -13.70 5.82 -7.85
N THR A 50 -13.59 6.69 -6.83
CA THR A 50 -13.70 6.28 -5.44
C THR A 50 -15.16 6.16 -5.01
N VAL A 51 -15.54 4.98 -4.50
CA VAL A 51 -16.89 4.64 -4.01
C VAL A 51 -16.86 4.46 -2.50
N CYS A 52 -17.71 5.19 -1.79
CA CYS A 52 -17.85 5.08 -0.34
C CYS A 52 -19.27 4.63 0.03
N ALA A 53 -19.39 3.78 1.05
CA ALA A 53 -20.67 3.51 1.68
C ALA A 53 -20.55 3.41 3.21
N ARG A 54 -21.55 3.85 3.96
CA ARG A 54 -21.53 3.76 5.43
C ARG A 54 -22.88 3.48 6.06
N THR A 55 -22.83 2.78 7.19
CA THR A 55 -23.98 2.62 8.08
C THR A 55 -24.10 3.81 9.03
N ASN A 56 -25.34 4.12 9.43
CA ASN A 56 -25.66 5.19 10.37
C ASN A 56 -26.55 4.64 11.50
N ARG A 57 -26.08 3.59 12.18
CA ARG A 57 -26.84 2.85 13.21
C ARG A 57 -26.74 3.47 14.60
N GLY A 58 -25.81 4.40 14.80
CA GLY A 58 -25.59 5.07 16.08
C GLY A 58 -24.93 4.14 17.10
N LEU A 59 -24.05 3.25 16.62
CA LEU A 59 -23.27 2.36 17.48
C LEU A 59 -22.12 3.14 18.15
N ASP A 60 -21.57 2.56 19.23
CA ASP A 60 -20.61 3.27 20.11
C ASP A 60 -19.25 3.55 19.45
N SER A 61 -18.95 2.93 18.31
CA SER A 61 -17.70 3.09 17.57
C SER A 61 -17.88 2.77 16.09
N ARG A 62 -16.92 3.19 15.26
CA ARG A 62 -16.89 3.00 13.81
C ARG A 62 -15.61 2.35 13.32
N VAL A 63 -15.74 1.37 12.42
CA VAL A 63 -14.63 0.74 11.69
C VAL A 63 -14.69 1.13 10.22
N VAL A 64 -13.56 1.60 9.67
CA VAL A 64 -13.38 1.89 8.25
C VAL A 64 -12.70 0.70 7.57
N LEU A 65 -13.31 0.18 6.51
CA LEU A 65 -12.81 -0.89 5.64
C LEU A 65 -12.39 -0.25 4.31
N ALA A 66 -11.10 -0.02 4.10
CA ALA A 66 -10.59 0.64 2.91
C ALA A 66 -9.82 -0.33 2.00
N GLY A 67 -9.91 -0.10 0.69
CA GLY A 67 -9.14 -0.86 -0.28
C GLY A 67 -9.16 -0.20 -1.65
N HIS A 68 -8.04 -0.27 -2.37
CA HIS A 68 -7.98 0.23 -3.72
C HIS A 68 -8.59 -0.78 -4.70
N ILE A 69 -9.11 -0.26 -5.81
CA ILE A 69 -9.75 -1.06 -6.88
C ILE A 69 -8.96 -1.02 -8.18
N ASP A 70 -7.92 -0.17 -8.26
CA ASP A 70 -6.98 -0.18 -9.34
C ASP A 70 -5.97 -1.33 -9.23
N THR A 71 -5.26 -1.60 -10.32
CA THR A 71 -4.13 -2.53 -10.37
C THR A 71 -2.98 -1.89 -11.13
N VAL A 72 -1.79 -2.47 -10.99
CA VAL A 72 -0.69 -2.24 -11.95
C VAL A 72 -1.08 -2.61 -13.40
N PRO A 73 -0.29 -2.19 -14.41
CA PRO A 73 -0.55 -2.56 -15.80
C PRO A 73 -0.66 -4.08 -16.01
N LEU A 74 -1.72 -4.49 -16.70
CA LEU A 74 -2.03 -5.89 -16.97
C LEU A 74 -0.94 -6.55 -17.81
N ALA A 75 -0.69 -7.84 -17.55
CA ALA A 75 0.36 -8.62 -18.19
C ALA A 75 -0.17 -9.91 -18.83
N GLU A 76 -1.34 -9.85 -19.48
CA GLU A 76 -2.08 -11.01 -20.03
C GLU A 76 -2.51 -12.01 -18.94
N ASN A 77 -2.76 -11.50 -17.74
CA ASN A 77 -3.10 -12.23 -16.52
C ASN A 77 -4.53 -11.91 -16.04
N VAL A 78 -5.41 -11.56 -16.97
CA VAL A 78 -6.87 -11.49 -16.78
C VAL A 78 -7.56 -12.12 -18.01
N PRO A 79 -8.71 -12.81 -17.87
CA PRO A 79 -9.46 -13.06 -16.64
C PRO A 79 -8.72 -14.00 -15.67
N HIS A 80 -9.27 -14.18 -14.47
CA HIS A 80 -8.72 -15.12 -13.50
C HIS A 80 -8.69 -16.55 -14.05
N HIS A 81 -7.85 -17.39 -13.43
CA HIS A 81 -7.95 -18.83 -13.59
C HIS A 81 -7.71 -19.54 -12.25
N MET A 82 -8.19 -20.79 -12.17
CA MET A 82 -8.09 -21.62 -10.98
C MET A 82 -7.13 -22.78 -11.24
N GLU A 83 -6.25 -23.06 -10.29
CA GLU A 83 -5.39 -24.23 -10.29
C GLU A 83 -5.44 -24.93 -8.94
N SER A 84 -5.30 -26.25 -8.93
CA SER A 84 -5.06 -27.01 -7.71
C SER A 84 -3.58 -27.31 -7.60
N SER A 85 -2.97 -26.95 -6.47
CA SER A 85 -1.59 -27.32 -6.15
C SER A 85 -1.44 -28.84 -5.99
N GLU A 86 -0.19 -29.32 -5.95
CA GLU A 86 0.11 -30.75 -5.78
C GLU A 86 -0.46 -31.34 -4.48
N ASP A 87 -0.60 -30.53 -3.43
CA ASP A 87 -1.19 -30.89 -2.14
C ASP A 87 -2.72 -30.64 -2.07
N GLY A 88 -3.33 -30.21 -3.17
CA GLY A 88 -4.77 -30.06 -3.32
C GLY A 88 -5.36 -28.74 -2.82
N ALA A 89 -4.52 -27.73 -2.52
CA ALA A 89 -4.99 -26.39 -2.23
C ALA A 89 -5.46 -25.71 -3.53
N GLU A 90 -6.58 -25.00 -3.47
CA GLU A 90 -7.05 -24.19 -4.59
C GLU A 90 -6.34 -22.82 -4.61
N ILE A 91 -5.78 -22.48 -5.75
CA ILE A 91 -5.07 -21.24 -6.01
C ILE A 91 -5.83 -20.49 -7.09
N MET A 92 -6.16 -19.24 -6.81
CA MET A 92 -6.68 -18.31 -7.81
C MET A 92 -5.53 -17.47 -8.34
N TRP A 93 -5.42 -17.42 -9.65
CA TRP A 93 -4.42 -16.66 -10.38
C TRP A 93 -5.07 -15.53 -11.15
N GLY A 94 -4.41 -14.39 -11.19
CA GLY A 94 -4.83 -13.24 -11.99
C GLY A 94 -4.37 -11.91 -11.40
N CYS A 95 -4.36 -10.88 -12.23
CA CYS A 95 -3.97 -9.53 -11.81
C CYS A 95 -4.93 -8.99 -10.75
N GLY A 96 -4.37 -8.59 -9.61
CA GLY A 96 -5.10 -8.11 -8.46
C GLY A 96 -5.76 -9.19 -7.61
N THR A 97 -5.51 -10.49 -7.88
CA THR A 97 -5.93 -11.55 -6.95
C THR A 97 -5.27 -11.38 -5.59
N VAL A 98 -4.02 -10.93 -5.56
CA VAL A 98 -3.30 -10.57 -4.35
C VAL A 98 -3.47 -9.08 -4.07
N ASP A 99 -3.30 -8.22 -5.09
CA ASP A 99 -3.17 -6.78 -4.91
C ASP A 99 -4.25 -5.93 -5.65
N MET A 100 -5.36 -5.58 -5.03
CA MET A 100 -5.83 -6.02 -3.71
C MET A 100 -7.29 -6.50 -3.72
N LYS A 101 -7.75 -7.00 -4.88
CA LYS A 101 -9.17 -7.30 -5.11
C LYS A 101 -9.72 -8.42 -4.23
N SER A 102 -8.89 -9.35 -3.76
CA SER A 102 -9.34 -10.35 -2.77
C SER A 102 -9.67 -9.71 -1.42
N GLY A 103 -8.84 -8.78 -0.93
CA GLY A 103 -9.13 -8.00 0.27
C GLY A 103 -10.38 -7.14 0.10
N MET A 104 -10.50 -6.43 -1.03
CA MET A 104 -11.67 -5.60 -1.32
C MET A 104 -12.97 -6.44 -1.42
N ALA A 105 -12.92 -7.62 -2.04
CA ALA A 105 -14.05 -8.55 -2.09
C ALA A 105 -14.51 -8.94 -0.68
N VAL A 106 -13.57 -9.32 0.19
CA VAL A 106 -13.89 -9.69 1.59
C VAL A 106 -14.52 -8.52 2.33
N TYR A 107 -14.03 -7.29 2.13
CA TYR A 107 -14.54 -6.11 2.82
C TYR A 107 -15.94 -5.71 2.34
N LEU A 108 -16.18 -5.71 1.03
CA LEU A 108 -17.50 -5.47 0.45
C LEU A 108 -18.51 -6.53 0.91
N ASN A 109 -18.10 -7.80 0.92
CA ASN A 109 -18.94 -8.90 1.37
C ASN A 109 -19.30 -8.80 2.85
N ALA A 110 -18.33 -8.52 3.72
CA ALA A 110 -18.57 -8.34 5.14
C ALA A 110 -19.49 -7.13 5.42
N PHE A 111 -19.28 -6.01 4.71
CA PHE A 111 -20.14 -4.83 4.81
C PHE A 111 -21.58 -5.17 4.40
N ALA A 112 -21.79 -5.83 3.27
CA ALA A 112 -23.11 -6.24 2.80
C ALA A 112 -23.80 -7.22 3.76
N GLN A 113 -23.07 -8.22 4.28
CA GLN A 113 -23.63 -9.16 5.25
C GLN A 113 -24.06 -8.50 6.58
N LEU A 114 -23.37 -7.44 6.99
CA LEU A 114 -23.50 -6.88 8.34
C LEU A 114 -24.29 -5.57 8.42
N HIS A 115 -24.50 -4.85 7.31
CA HIS A 115 -25.07 -3.48 7.35
C HIS A 115 -26.40 -3.37 8.14
N GLU A 116 -27.24 -4.40 8.08
CA GLU A 116 -28.51 -4.50 8.83
C GLU A 116 -28.47 -5.53 9.98
N ALA A 117 -27.35 -6.22 10.20
CA ALA A 117 -27.26 -7.29 11.18
C ALA A 117 -27.35 -6.75 12.62
N ASN A 118 -28.22 -7.37 13.44
CA ASN A 118 -28.38 -6.99 14.86
C ASN A 118 -27.13 -7.28 15.70
N GLU A 119 -26.29 -8.21 15.26
CA GLU A 119 -25.04 -8.60 15.91
C GLU A 119 -23.86 -7.66 15.62
N LEU A 120 -24.00 -6.73 14.67
CA LEU A 120 -22.96 -5.75 14.35
C LEU A 120 -22.61 -4.88 15.57
N LYS A 121 -21.31 -4.78 15.89
CA LYS A 121 -20.79 -4.04 17.05
C LYS A 121 -20.33 -2.62 16.76
N HIS A 122 -19.96 -2.35 15.51
CA HIS A 122 -19.39 -1.08 15.08
C HIS A 122 -20.19 -0.54 13.89
N ASP A 123 -20.42 0.76 13.83
CA ASP A 123 -20.84 1.35 12.56
C ASP A 123 -19.72 1.12 11.52
N LEU A 124 -20.08 0.87 10.28
CA LEU A 124 -19.13 0.55 9.22
C LEU A 124 -19.06 1.66 8.20
N THR A 125 -17.86 1.93 7.72
CA THR A 125 -17.63 2.63 6.45
C THR A 125 -16.80 1.73 5.55
N VAL A 126 -17.19 1.56 4.29
CA VAL A 126 -16.38 0.91 3.27
C VAL A 126 -15.95 1.93 2.23
N ILE A 127 -14.67 1.94 1.87
CA ILE A 127 -14.08 2.85 0.88
C ILE A 127 -13.34 2.01 -0.16
N ALA A 128 -13.88 1.95 -1.36
CA ALA A 128 -13.27 1.35 -2.53
C ALA A 128 -12.67 2.48 -3.39
N TYR A 129 -11.36 2.73 -3.31
CA TYR A 129 -10.72 3.93 -3.86
C TYR A 129 -9.84 3.66 -5.09
N GLU A 130 -9.57 4.72 -5.86
CA GLU A 130 -8.78 4.66 -7.10
C GLU A 130 -7.33 5.14 -6.93
N GLY A 131 -6.48 4.83 -7.91
CA GLY A 131 -5.17 5.46 -8.10
C GLY A 131 -4.17 5.25 -6.97
N GLU A 132 -4.15 4.07 -6.33
CA GLU A 132 -3.13 3.73 -5.33
C GLU A 132 -1.77 3.52 -6.01
N GLU A 133 -1.76 2.81 -7.14
CA GLU A 133 -0.55 2.26 -7.78
C GLU A 133 0.22 3.29 -8.64
N VAL A 134 -0.11 4.57 -8.48
CA VAL A 134 0.41 5.69 -9.27
C VAL A 134 0.82 6.86 -8.36
N ALA A 135 1.24 7.98 -8.95
CA ALA A 135 1.68 9.14 -8.18
C ALA A 135 0.59 9.59 -7.19
N THR A 136 1.02 9.99 -5.98
CA THR A 136 0.13 10.35 -4.85
C THR A 136 -0.89 11.44 -5.18
N GLU A 137 -0.66 12.24 -6.23
CA GLU A 137 -1.61 13.25 -6.73
C GLU A 137 -2.90 12.65 -7.30
N PHE A 138 -2.91 11.36 -7.65
CA PHE A 138 -4.07 10.62 -8.17
C PHE A 138 -4.74 9.73 -7.13
N ASN A 139 -4.17 9.61 -5.93
CA ASN A 139 -4.64 8.70 -4.90
C ASN A 139 -6.01 9.12 -4.34
N GLY A 140 -7.02 8.26 -4.50
CA GLY A 140 -8.40 8.52 -4.13
C GLY A 140 -8.61 8.72 -2.62
N LEU A 141 -7.88 7.98 -1.77
CA LEU A 141 -7.90 8.23 -0.32
C LEU A 141 -7.32 9.61 0.04
N GLY A 142 -6.26 10.04 -0.65
CA GLY A 142 -5.67 11.37 -0.49
C GLY A 142 -6.64 12.49 -0.90
N HIS A 143 -7.41 12.30 -1.98
CA HIS A 143 -8.46 13.25 -2.37
C HIS A 143 -9.58 13.30 -1.34
N LEU A 144 -10.06 12.14 -0.88
CA LEU A 144 -11.06 12.07 0.19
C LEU A 144 -10.57 12.73 1.49
N GLN A 145 -9.35 12.44 1.94
CA GLN A 145 -8.75 13.04 3.13
C GLN A 145 -8.78 14.57 3.08
N LYS A 146 -8.57 15.16 1.89
CA LYS A 146 -8.51 16.60 1.69
C LYS A 146 -9.88 17.26 1.52
N GLU A 147 -10.77 16.64 0.76
CA GLU A 147 -12.03 17.24 0.31
C GLU A 147 -13.25 16.76 1.10
N HIS A 148 -13.17 15.53 1.61
CA HIS A 148 -14.25 14.79 2.26
C HIS A 148 -13.77 13.97 3.49
N PRO A 149 -13.02 14.58 4.43
CA PRO A 149 -12.42 13.87 5.55
C PRO A 149 -13.44 13.13 6.43
N GLU A 150 -14.71 13.53 6.41
CA GLU A 150 -15.80 12.88 7.15
C GLU A 150 -16.05 11.41 6.75
N TRP A 151 -15.52 10.96 5.60
CA TRP A 151 -15.57 9.56 5.18
C TRP A 151 -14.44 8.70 5.77
N LEU A 152 -13.34 9.32 6.18
CA LEU A 152 -12.20 8.63 6.81
C LEU A 152 -12.34 8.60 8.34
N GLU A 153 -13.30 9.33 8.91
CA GLU A 153 -13.57 9.33 10.36
C GLU A 153 -14.02 7.96 10.85
N GLY A 154 -13.22 7.37 11.75
CA GLY A 154 -13.53 6.15 12.47
C GLY A 154 -12.60 5.93 13.66
N ASP A 155 -12.98 5.02 14.54
CA ASP A 155 -12.17 4.61 15.71
C ASP A 155 -11.07 3.63 15.31
N PHE A 156 -11.20 2.96 14.17
CA PHE A 156 -10.23 2.03 13.63
C PHE A 156 -10.38 1.88 12.12
N ALA A 157 -9.28 1.68 11.41
CA ALA A 157 -9.28 1.41 9.97
C ALA A 157 -8.53 0.11 9.64
N LEU A 158 -9.04 -0.59 8.63
CA LEU A 158 -8.50 -1.81 8.06
C LEU A 158 -8.26 -1.55 6.59
N LEU A 159 -7.04 -1.79 6.11
CA LEU A 159 -6.74 -1.81 4.67
C LEU A 159 -6.61 -3.25 4.19
N GLY A 160 -7.31 -3.58 3.11
CA GLY A 160 -7.36 -4.94 2.55
C GLY A 160 -6.10 -5.37 1.79
N GLU A 161 -5.02 -4.63 1.93
CA GLU A 161 -3.67 -4.91 1.44
C GLU A 161 -3.23 -6.34 1.73
N PRO A 162 -2.55 -7.02 0.79
CA PRO A 162 -2.12 -8.39 0.98
C PRO A 162 -1.21 -8.48 2.21
N SER A 163 -1.50 -9.44 3.07
CA SER A 163 -0.75 -9.69 4.31
C SER A 163 -0.66 -11.18 4.66
N GLY A 164 -1.12 -12.06 3.75
CA GLY A 164 -1.13 -13.51 3.93
C GLY A 164 -2.06 -13.97 5.05
N ALA A 165 -3.21 -13.31 5.21
CA ALA A 165 -4.16 -13.52 6.32
C ALA A 165 -3.58 -13.21 7.71
N MET A 166 -2.49 -12.44 7.79
CA MET A 166 -1.92 -11.93 9.04
C MET A 166 -2.29 -10.45 9.23
N VAL A 167 -2.34 -9.98 10.47
CA VAL A 167 -2.41 -8.53 10.70
C VAL A 167 -1.02 -7.93 10.51
N GLU A 168 -0.91 -7.00 9.57
CA GLU A 168 0.30 -6.23 9.31
C GLU A 168 0.17 -4.85 9.94
N ALA A 169 0.84 -4.69 11.08
CA ALA A 169 0.71 -3.51 11.93
C ALA A 169 1.51 -2.33 11.35
N GLY A 170 0.87 -1.16 11.30
CA GLY A 170 1.47 0.08 10.84
C GLY A 170 1.98 0.01 9.40
N CYS A 171 2.96 0.84 9.08
CA CYS A 171 3.76 0.76 7.85
C CYS A 171 5.05 1.56 8.01
N GLN A 172 6.11 1.18 7.30
CA GLN A 172 7.31 2.01 7.24
C GLN A 172 7.08 3.19 6.31
N GLY A 173 7.65 4.34 6.68
CA GLY A 173 7.64 5.51 5.80
C GLY A 173 8.60 5.32 4.63
N SER A 174 8.42 6.11 3.58
CA SER A 174 9.30 6.11 2.42
C SER A 174 9.78 7.51 2.05
N ILE A 175 11.06 7.63 1.75
CA ILE A 175 11.64 8.83 1.15
C ILE A 175 12.38 8.40 -0.10
N ARG A 176 12.16 9.09 -1.23
CA ARG A 176 12.96 8.95 -2.43
C ARG A 176 13.62 10.29 -2.75
N LEU A 177 14.94 10.30 -2.81
CA LEU A 177 15.73 11.48 -3.18
C LEU A 177 16.40 11.24 -4.52
N ARG A 178 16.33 12.25 -5.39
CA ARG A 178 17.17 12.34 -6.59
C ARG A 178 18.46 13.07 -6.21
N VAL A 179 19.59 12.38 -6.34
CA VAL A 179 20.92 12.95 -6.09
C VAL A 179 21.61 13.13 -7.44
N THR A 180 21.93 14.37 -7.82
CA THR A 180 22.53 14.69 -9.11
C THR A 180 23.87 15.37 -8.93
N ALA A 181 24.93 14.80 -9.51
CA ALA A 181 26.24 15.42 -9.59
C ALA A 181 26.43 16.10 -10.95
N HIS A 182 27.02 17.30 -10.92
CA HIS A 182 27.36 18.08 -12.09
C HIS A 182 28.87 18.13 -12.31
N GLY A 183 29.28 18.12 -13.57
CA GLY A 183 30.67 18.07 -14.00
C GLY A 183 30.91 18.92 -15.24
N THR A 184 31.96 18.59 -15.98
CA THR A 184 32.31 19.27 -17.22
C THR A 184 32.91 18.24 -18.17
N ARG A 185 32.35 18.16 -19.39
CA ARG A 185 32.84 17.22 -20.41
C ARG A 185 34.29 17.51 -20.75
N ALA A 186 35.05 16.44 -20.88
CA ALA A 186 36.37 16.46 -21.49
C ALA A 186 36.62 15.14 -22.20
N HIS A 187 37.49 15.16 -23.20
CA HIS A 187 37.98 13.92 -23.81
C HIS A 187 38.69 13.09 -22.73
N SER A 188 38.42 11.79 -22.63
CA SER A 188 38.95 10.94 -21.55
C SER A 188 40.49 10.97 -21.44
N ALA A 189 41.19 11.04 -22.58
CA ALA A 189 42.65 11.21 -22.63
C ALA A 189 43.19 12.57 -22.10
N ARG A 190 42.32 13.54 -21.81
CA ARG A 190 42.66 14.88 -21.29
C ARG A 190 41.72 15.25 -20.13
N ALA A 191 41.49 14.30 -19.24
CA ALA A 191 40.52 14.40 -18.14
C ALA A 191 40.70 15.65 -17.26
N TRP A 192 41.93 16.15 -17.10
CA TRP A 192 42.25 17.35 -16.31
C TRP A 192 41.64 18.65 -16.87
N LEU A 193 41.07 18.64 -18.08
CA LEU A 193 40.34 19.78 -18.65
C LEU A 193 38.85 19.78 -18.29
N GLY A 194 38.37 18.76 -17.58
CA GLY A 194 36.97 18.62 -17.18
C GLY A 194 36.84 18.12 -15.75
N SER A 195 35.61 17.77 -15.39
CA SER A 195 35.27 17.24 -14.06
C SER A 195 34.27 16.11 -14.24
N ASN A 196 34.58 14.92 -13.75
CA ASN A 196 33.75 13.74 -13.99
C ASN A 196 32.61 13.67 -12.97
N ALA A 197 31.37 13.88 -13.42
CA ALA A 197 30.20 13.87 -12.55
C ALA A 197 29.99 12.50 -11.86
N ALA A 198 30.21 11.39 -12.55
CA ALA A 198 30.05 10.05 -11.96
C ALA A 198 31.05 9.81 -10.82
N HIS A 199 32.28 10.33 -10.94
CA HIS A 199 33.27 10.21 -9.87
C HIS A 199 32.86 10.98 -8.61
N LYS A 200 32.07 12.06 -8.73
CA LYS A 200 31.57 12.83 -7.58
C LYS A 200 30.49 12.08 -6.79
N LEU A 201 29.76 11.15 -7.42
CA LEU A 201 28.80 10.28 -6.71
C LEU A 201 29.49 9.14 -5.94
N ALA A 202 30.71 8.75 -6.29
CA ALA A 202 31.44 7.64 -5.65
C ALA A 202 31.51 7.71 -4.10
N PRO A 203 31.86 8.85 -3.47
CA PRO A 203 31.85 8.94 -1.99
C PRO A 203 30.44 8.76 -1.41
N ILE A 204 29.41 9.31 -2.06
CA ILE A 204 28.01 9.17 -1.62
C ILE A 204 27.56 7.71 -1.71
N MET A 205 27.84 7.05 -2.84
CA MET A 205 27.55 5.63 -3.04
C MET A 205 28.26 4.75 -2.00
N THR A 206 29.49 5.10 -1.64
CA THR A 206 30.25 4.38 -0.60
C THR A 206 29.60 4.51 0.77
N ARG A 207 29.12 5.72 1.14
CA ARG A 207 28.39 5.92 2.40
C ARG A 207 27.07 5.15 2.44
N ILE A 208 26.30 5.17 1.34
CA ILE A 208 25.05 4.41 1.23
C ILE A 208 25.32 2.90 1.30
N ALA A 209 26.32 2.39 0.61
CA ALA A 209 26.67 0.97 0.64
C ALA A 209 27.21 0.49 2.01
N ALA A 210 27.76 1.41 2.81
CA ALA A 210 28.22 1.15 4.17
C ALA A 210 27.12 1.34 5.23
N TYR A 211 25.91 1.72 4.84
CA TYR A 211 24.79 1.89 5.77
C TYR A 211 24.42 0.55 6.42
N GLU A 212 24.36 0.56 7.75
CA GLU A 212 23.84 -0.55 8.53
C GLU A 212 22.38 -0.26 8.90
N SER A 213 21.48 -1.16 8.45
CA SER A 213 20.05 -1.09 8.79
C SER A 213 19.83 -1.09 10.29
N ARG A 214 18.91 -0.23 10.72
CA ARG A 214 18.40 -0.18 12.09
C ARG A 214 17.18 -1.09 12.22
N ASP A 215 17.15 -1.91 13.27
CA ASP A 215 15.97 -2.65 13.68
C ASP A 215 15.33 -1.96 14.90
N VAL A 216 14.02 -1.74 14.86
CA VAL A 216 13.24 -1.10 15.94
C VAL A 216 12.03 -1.94 16.26
N THR A 217 11.83 -2.29 17.53
CA THR A 217 10.63 -3.00 17.97
C THR A 217 9.62 -2.02 18.56
N ILE A 218 8.41 -1.96 17.98
CA ILE A 218 7.28 -1.13 18.42
C ILE A 218 6.07 -2.07 18.57
N ASP A 219 5.43 -2.04 19.73
CA ASP A 219 4.28 -2.90 20.06
C ASP A 219 4.51 -4.41 19.77
N GLY A 220 5.76 -4.88 19.98
CA GLY A 220 6.14 -6.28 19.74
C GLY A 220 6.44 -6.62 18.27
N CYS A 221 6.27 -5.68 17.34
CA CYS A 221 6.61 -5.82 15.93
C CYS A 221 7.97 -5.18 15.64
N THR A 222 8.87 -5.91 14.98
CA THR A 222 10.20 -5.40 14.59
C THR A 222 10.17 -4.85 13.17
N TYR A 223 10.49 -3.56 13.03
CA TYR A 223 10.64 -2.85 11.76
C TYR A 223 12.13 -2.71 11.44
N ARG A 224 12.51 -3.10 10.22
CA ARG A 224 13.89 -3.01 9.73
C ARG A 224 13.97 -1.92 8.68
N GLU A 225 14.78 -0.90 8.93
CA GLU A 225 15.00 0.17 7.96
C GLU A 225 15.82 -0.31 6.75
N GLY A 226 15.74 0.41 5.64
CA GLY A 226 16.53 0.10 4.44
C GLY A 226 16.85 1.35 3.65
N LEU A 227 18.13 1.55 3.31
CA LEU A 227 18.61 2.64 2.47
C LEU A 227 19.30 2.06 1.24
N ASN A 228 18.73 2.29 0.05
CA ASN A 228 19.20 1.65 -1.17
C ASN A 228 19.28 2.64 -2.33
N ILE A 229 20.29 2.48 -3.19
CA ILE A 229 20.30 3.09 -4.52
C ILE A 229 19.40 2.22 -5.41
N VAL A 230 18.30 2.79 -5.90
CA VAL A 230 17.29 2.07 -6.69
C VAL A 230 17.35 2.38 -8.18
N HIS A 231 18.09 3.43 -8.57
CA HIS A 231 18.36 3.80 -9.95
C HIS A 231 19.67 4.57 -10.05
N LEU A 232 20.46 4.37 -11.10
CA LEU A 232 21.72 5.10 -11.33
C LEU A 232 21.97 5.26 -12.83
N GLU A 233 22.21 6.50 -13.27
CA GLU A 233 22.54 6.83 -14.65
C GLU A 233 23.72 7.80 -14.75
N SER A 234 24.60 7.54 -15.71
CA SER A 234 25.62 8.50 -16.15
C SER A 234 26.24 8.05 -17.47
N GLY A 235 26.46 8.98 -18.39
CA GLY A 235 27.17 8.69 -19.63
C GLY A 235 26.91 9.69 -20.74
N VAL A 236 27.86 9.79 -21.66
CA VAL A 236 27.73 10.56 -22.89
C VAL A 236 28.25 9.75 -24.07
N ALA A 237 29.52 9.36 -24.01
CA ALA A 237 30.20 8.50 -24.97
C ALA A 237 31.39 7.81 -24.28
N THR A 238 31.87 6.69 -24.82
CA THR A 238 32.95 5.89 -24.20
C THR A 238 34.30 6.60 -24.10
N ASN A 239 34.47 7.75 -24.77
CA ASN A 239 35.69 8.55 -24.77
C ASN A 239 35.50 9.98 -24.21
N THR A 240 34.38 10.24 -23.52
CA THR A 240 34.02 11.56 -22.99
C THR A 240 33.66 11.45 -21.52
N LEU A 241 34.24 12.30 -20.66
CA LEU A 241 33.82 12.41 -19.26
C LEU A 241 32.37 12.89 -19.19
N PRO A 242 31.51 12.25 -18.38
CA PRO A 242 30.14 12.71 -18.20
C PRO A 242 30.13 14.01 -17.38
N ASP A 243 29.36 14.97 -17.86
CA ASP A 243 29.04 16.22 -17.17
C ASP A 243 27.83 16.11 -16.24
N GLU A 244 27.11 15.00 -16.28
CA GLU A 244 26.02 14.70 -15.36
C GLU A 244 26.03 13.22 -14.95
N ALA A 245 25.71 12.97 -13.69
CA ALA A 245 25.45 11.65 -13.15
C ALA A 245 24.36 11.80 -12.09
N TRP A 246 23.41 10.88 -12.03
CA TRP A 246 22.34 10.97 -11.04
C TRP A 246 21.88 9.59 -10.57
N MET A 247 21.33 9.55 -9.36
CA MET A 247 20.75 8.35 -8.77
C MET A 247 19.49 8.65 -7.98
N PHE A 248 18.58 7.67 -7.93
CA PHE A 248 17.53 7.65 -6.92
C PHE A 248 17.99 6.83 -5.73
N VAL A 249 17.88 7.41 -4.54
CA VAL A 249 18.11 6.73 -3.26
C VAL A 249 16.75 6.62 -2.58
N ASN A 250 16.35 5.39 -2.20
CA ASN A 250 15.14 5.15 -1.44
C ASN A 250 15.49 4.78 0.00
N PHE A 251 14.81 5.43 0.95
CA PHE A 251 14.90 5.15 2.38
C PHE A 251 13.55 4.68 2.91
N ARG A 252 13.52 3.49 3.51
CA ARG A 252 12.40 2.95 4.29
C ARG A 252 12.72 3.14 5.77
N PHE A 253 11.94 3.96 6.45
CA PHE A 253 12.19 4.35 7.84
C PHE A 253 11.12 3.80 8.79
N ALA A 254 11.52 3.46 10.01
CA ALA A 254 10.62 2.88 10.99
C ALA A 254 9.60 3.91 11.54
N PRO A 255 8.43 3.47 12.04
CA PRO A 255 7.38 4.39 12.50
C PRO A 255 7.75 5.32 13.65
N ASP A 256 8.86 5.08 14.34
CA ASP A 256 9.36 5.94 15.43
C ASP A 256 10.03 7.23 14.94
N ARG A 257 10.14 7.44 13.61
CA ARG A 257 10.59 8.69 13.00
C ARG A 257 9.46 9.41 12.29
N THR A 258 9.48 10.73 12.40
CA THR A 258 8.75 11.61 11.48
C THR A 258 9.44 11.66 10.11
N SER A 259 8.71 12.07 9.07
CA SER A 259 9.30 12.28 7.73
C SER A 259 10.44 13.29 7.74
N ASP A 260 10.36 14.33 8.58
CA ASP A 260 11.41 15.34 8.72
C ASP A 260 12.69 14.75 9.34
N GLU A 261 12.56 14.00 10.45
CA GLU A 261 13.70 13.33 11.09
C GLU A 261 14.34 12.29 10.16
N ALA A 262 13.52 11.54 9.42
CA ALA A 262 14.00 10.57 8.44
C ALA A 262 14.71 11.26 7.26
N LEU A 263 14.20 12.39 6.78
CA LEU A 263 14.81 13.18 5.72
C LEU A 263 16.15 13.78 6.15
N GLU A 264 16.20 14.37 7.35
CA GLU A 264 17.44 14.89 7.93
C GLU A 264 18.48 13.78 8.11
N TYR A 265 18.06 12.62 8.62
CA TYR A 265 18.93 11.45 8.77
C TYR A 265 19.46 10.96 7.41
N MET A 266 18.59 10.83 6.41
CA MET A 266 18.98 10.42 5.06
C MET A 266 19.97 11.41 4.42
N LYS A 267 19.72 12.72 4.56
CA LYS A 267 20.63 13.77 4.10
C LYS A 267 21.98 13.72 4.82
N SER A 268 22.01 13.37 6.11
CA SER A 268 23.26 13.22 6.86
C SER A 268 24.15 12.07 6.34
N ILE A 269 23.53 11.00 5.82
CA ILE A 269 24.26 9.87 5.20
C ILE A 269 24.75 10.25 3.80
N ILE A 270 23.89 10.91 3.01
CA ILE A 270 24.25 11.41 1.68
C ILE A 270 25.40 12.42 1.79
N GLY A 271 25.37 13.29 2.80
CA GLY A 271 26.35 14.35 3.02
C GLY A 271 26.20 15.52 2.06
N GLU A 272 26.97 16.57 2.30
CA GLU A 272 27.10 17.71 1.39
C GLU A 272 28.37 17.54 0.57
N GLU A 273 28.25 17.62 -0.76
CA GLU A 273 29.37 17.53 -1.69
C GLU A 273 29.28 18.70 -2.70
N GLU A 274 30.42 19.24 -3.10
CA GLU A 274 30.46 20.32 -4.10
C GLU A 274 29.91 19.83 -5.45
N ASP A 275 29.11 20.67 -6.10
CA ASP A 275 28.43 20.37 -7.37
C ASP A 275 27.47 19.18 -7.34
N VAL A 276 26.95 18.82 -6.15
CA VAL A 276 25.88 17.83 -6.00
C VAL A 276 24.60 18.52 -5.53
N THR A 277 23.49 18.24 -6.20
CA THR A 277 22.16 18.68 -5.84
C THR A 277 21.32 17.50 -5.33
N ILE A 278 20.42 17.79 -4.39
CA ILE A 278 19.49 16.81 -3.82
C ILE A 278 18.09 17.36 -4.00
N GLU A 279 17.24 16.61 -4.66
CA GLU A 279 15.82 16.90 -4.85
C GLU A 279 15.00 15.81 -4.16
N ILE A 280 13.91 16.22 -3.49
CA ILE A 280 12.93 15.29 -2.94
C ILE A 280 12.02 14.90 -4.08
N ASP A 281 12.08 13.63 -4.47
CA ASP A 281 11.20 13.07 -5.49
C ASP A 281 9.87 12.66 -4.88
N ASP A 282 9.91 12.03 -3.70
CA ASP A 282 8.73 11.54 -3.00
C ASP A 282 8.98 11.43 -1.49
N ILE A 283 7.94 11.70 -0.69
CA ILE A 283 7.94 11.53 0.76
C ILE A 283 6.57 11.01 1.20
N ALA A 284 6.59 9.91 1.95
CA ALA A 284 5.42 9.28 2.51
C ALA A 284 5.68 8.93 3.99
N PRO A 285 4.79 9.37 4.91
CA PRO A 285 4.98 9.15 6.34
C PRO A 285 4.81 7.68 6.72
N ALA A 286 5.42 7.29 7.84
CA ALA A 286 5.19 6.00 8.45
C ALA A 286 3.88 5.99 9.27
N ALA A 287 3.31 4.81 9.49
CA ALA A 287 2.15 4.63 10.35
C ALA A 287 2.51 3.83 11.61
N GLN A 288 2.08 4.33 12.77
CA GLN A 288 2.26 3.61 14.03
C GLN A 288 1.34 2.38 14.08
N PRO A 289 1.80 1.25 14.64
CA PRO A 289 1.02 0.01 14.68
C PRO A 289 -0.25 0.09 15.54
N GLY A 290 -0.23 0.85 16.63
CA GLY A 290 -1.42 1.09 17.46
C GLY A 290 -2.01 -0.18 18.11
N LEU A 291 -1.23 -1.25 18.30
CA LEU A 291 -1.77 -2.55 18.75
C LEU A 291 -2.23 -2.54 20.21
N GLY A 292 -1.85 -1.51 20.97
CA GLY A 292 -2.35 -1.28 22.33
C GLY A 292 -3.81 -0.79 22.39
N GLN A 293 -4.41 -0.42 21.26
CA GLN A 293 -5.79 0.08 21.23
C GLN A 293 -6.81 -1.05 21.34
N PRO A 294 -7.95 -0.85 22.03
CA PRO A 294 -8.96 -1.90 22.21
C PRO A 294 -9.44 -2.54 20.91
N ALA A 295 -9.66 -1.73 19.86
CA ALA A 295 -10.12 -2.21 18.56
C ALA A 295 -9.06 -3.09 17.87
N ALA A 296 -7.80 -2.65 17.85
CA ALA A 296 -6.69 -3.43 17.32
C ALA A 296 -6.51 -4.75 18.08
N LYS A 297 -6.58 -4.72 19.41
CA LYS A 297 -6.49 -5.93 20.24
C LYS A 297 -7.59 -6.95 19.92
N ALA A 298 -8.83 -6.49 19.79
CA ALA A 298 -9.94 -7.38 19.44
C ALA A 298 -9.76 -8.04 18.07
N LEU A 299 -9.23 -7.30 17.08
CA LEU A 299 -8.87 -7.87 15.79
C LEU A 299 -7.75 -8.92 15.93
N ILE A 300 -6.69 -8.61 16.68
CA ILE A 300 -5.57 -9.53 16.93
C ILE A 300 -6.06 -10.83 17.56
N ASP A 301 -6.96 -10.73 18.55
CA ASP A 301 -7.57 -11.89 19.19
C ASP A 301 -8.41 -12.71 18.18
N ALA A 302 -9.14 -12.03 17.27
CA ALA A 302 -9.94 -12.67 16.21
C ALA A 302 -9.08 -13.40 15.16
N VAL A 303 -7.86 -12.94 14.89
CA VAL A 303 -6.88 -13.61 13.99
C VAL A 303 -5.94 -14.59 14.71
N GLY A 304 -6.22 -14.89 15.98
CA GLY A 304 -5.44 -15.86 16.76
C GLY A 304 -4.04 -15.38 17.17
N GLY A 305 -3.80 -14.07 17.22
CA GLY A 305 -2.52 -13.48 17.62
C GLY A 305 -1.47 -13.37 16.50
N ASN A 306 -1.84 -13.65 15.25
CA ASN A 306 -0.94 -13.62 14.10
C ASN A 306 -0.71 -12.18 13.61
N VAL A 307 0.30 -11.52 14.16
CA VAL A 307 0.69 -10.14 13.82
C VAL A 307 2.14 -10.07 13.36
N ARG A 308 2.42 -9.23 12.37
CA ARG A 308 3.78 -8.86 11.96
C ARG A 308 3.89 -7.38 11.60
N ALA A 309 5.11 -6.86 11.53
CA ALA A 309 5.36 -5.51 11.02
C ALA A 309 5.09 -5.45 9.51
N LYS A 310 4.48 -4.35 9.05
CA LYS A 310 4.47 -3.99 7.61
C LYS A 310 5.76 -3.27 7.27
N TYR A 311 6.56 -3.85 6.36
CA TYR A 311 7.80 -3.23 5.87
C TYR A 311 7.58 -2.33 4.63
N GLY A 312 6.50 -2.58 3.88
CA GLY A 312 6.05 -1.70 2.81
C GLY A 312 5.45 -0.41 3.37
N TRP A 313 5.18 0.53 2.46
CA TRP A 313 4.29 1.66 2.72
C TRP A 313 2.92 1.32 2.17
N THR A 314 1.86 1.72 2.87
CA THR A 314 0.47 1.63 2.41
C THR A 314 -0.31 2.85 2.90
N ASP A 315 -1.49 3.05 2.34
CA ASP A 315 -2.38 4.16 2.70
C ASP A 315 -2.91 4.12 4.16
N VAL A 316 -2.54 3.10 4.95
CA VAL A 316 -2.64 3.08 6.42
C VAL A 316 -2.07 4.36 7.03
N ALA A 317 -1.02 4.93 6.43
CA ALA A 317 -0.41 6.17 6.88
C ALA A 317 -1.37 7.37 6.87
N ARG A 318 -2.30 7.44 5.90
CA ARG A 318 -3.27 8.54 5.81
C ARG A 318 -4.27 8.55 6.96
N PHE A 319 -4.71 7.36 7.39
CA PHE A 319 -5.53 7.21 8.59
C PHE A 319 -4.75 7.59 9.84
N SER A 320 -3.49 7.17 9.94
CA SER A 320 -2.62 7.52 11.06
C SER A 320 -2.39 9.03 11.18
N GLU A 321 -2.27 9.76 10.07
CA GLU A 321 -2.19 11.23 10.07
C GLU A 321 -3.46 11.90 10.62
N MET A 322 -4.62 11.28 10.40
CA MET A 322 -5.91 11.73 10.95
C MET A 322 -6.12 11.33 12.41
N GLY A 323 -5.19 10.56 12.99
CA GLY A 323 -5.29 10.03 14.34
C GLY A 323 -6.15 8.78 14.46
N THR A 324 -6.60 8.20 13.34
CA THR A 324 -7.30 6.92 13.29
C THR A 324 -6.27 5.79 13.21
N PRO A 325 -6.24 4.86 14.18
CA PRO A 325 -5.34 3.72 14.13
C PRO A 325 -5.72 2.81 12.97
N ALA A 326 -4.73 2.30 12.25
CA ALA A 326 -4.95 1.52 11.06
C ALA A 326 -3.97 0.35 10.95
N VAL A 327 -4.43 -0.76 10.37
CA VAL A 327 -3.61 -1.93 10.08
C VAL A 327 -3.95 -2.49 8.70
N ASN A 328 -3.03 -3.28 8.13
CA ASN A 328 -3.26 -4.03 6.91
C ASN A 328 -3.76 -5.43 7.27
N PHE A 329 -4.82 -5.89 6.59
CA PHE A 329 -5.38 -7.22 6.80
C PHE A 329 -6.09 -7.71 5.54
N GLY A 330 -5.38 -8.51 4.74
CA GLY A 330 -5.85 -9.05 3.47
C GLY A 330 -5.30 -10.45 3.17
N ALA A 331 -5.86 -11.07 2.13
CA ALA A 331 -5.42 -12.37 1.66
C ALA A 331 -4.22 -12.23 0.70
N GLY A 332 -3.49 -13.32 0.46
CA GLY A 332 -2.39 -13.35 -0.49
C GLY A 332 -1.04 -12.96 0.11
N ASP A 333 0.02 -13.62 -0.38
CA ASP A 333 1.40 -13.30 0.01
C ASP A 333 1.86 -12.04 -0.74
N PRO A 334 2.26 -10.96 -0.02
CA PRO A 334 2.77 -9.73 -0.63
C PRO A 334 3.92 -9.96 -1.62
N GLY A 335 4.65 -11.08 -1.49
CA GLY A 335 5.71 -11.46 -2.42
C GLY A 335 5.25 -11.73 -3.85
N PHE A 336 3.94 -11.85 -4.11
CA PHE A 336 3.37 -11.98 -5.45
C PHE A 336 2.77 -10.69 -6.02
N ALA A 337 2.65 -9.62 -5.22
CA ALA A 337 2.20 -8.33 -5.71
C ALA A 337 3.03 -7.87 -6.92
N HIS A 338 2.35 -7.34 -7.92
CA HIS A 338 2.91 -6.80 -9.18
C HIS A 338 3.62 -7.81 -10.08
N LYS A 339 3.54 -9.11 -9.78
CA LYS A 339 4.07 -10.15 -10.67
C LYS A 339 3.05 -10.55 -11.73
N LYS A 340 3.53 -10.96 -12.90
CA LYS A 340 2.65 -11.49 -13.96
C LYS A 340 1.87 -12.72 -13.48
N ASP A 341 2.45 -13.49 -12.57
CA ASP A 341 1.94 -14.71 -11.99
C ASP A 341 1.40 -14.50 -10.56
N GLU A 342 0.70 -13.38 -10.32
CA GLU A 342 -0.07 -13.17 -9.10
C GLU A 342 -0.96 -14.38 -8.75
N GLN A 343 -0.83 -14.87 -7.52
CA GLN A 343 -1.52 -16.06 -7.03
C GLN A 343 -1.92 -15.93 -5.56
N VAL A 344 -3.20 -16.17 -5.28
CA VAL A 344 -3.76 -16.20 -3.93
C VAL A 344 -4.32 -17.59 -3.62
N PRO A 345 -3.87 -18.24 -2.53
CA PRO A 345 -4.55 -19.42 -2.00
C PRO A 345 -5.97 -19.04 -1.55
N THR A 346 -7.00 -19.67 -2.12
CA THR A 346 -8.40 -19.27 -1.82
C THR A 346 -8.78 -19.46 -0.36
N ALA A 347 -8.14 -20.42 0.32
CA ALA A 347 -8.29 -20.62 1.76
C ALA A 347 -8.01 -19.34 2.58
N GLN A 348 -7.06 -18.50 2.15
CA GLN A 348 -6.77 -17.24 2.82
C GLN A 348 -7.91 -16.22 2.67
N ILE A 349 -8.63 -16.22 1.54
CA ILE A 349 -9.80 -15.36 1.34
C ILE A 349 -10.88 -15.71 2.38
N THR A 350 -11.15 -17.01 2.56
CA THR A 350 -12.11 -17.51 3.55
C THR A 350 -11.65 -17.25 4.99
N GLU A 351 -10.35 -17.39 5.27
CA GLU A 351 -9.76 -17.11 6.59
C GLU A 351 -9.93 -15.64 6.98
N VAL A 352 -9.56 -14.71 6.08
CA VAL A 352 -9.72 -13.26 6.29
C VAL A 352 -11.19 -12.91 6.47
N SER A 353 -12.07 -13.44 5.63
CA SER A 353 -13.52 -13.22 5.75
C SER A 353 -14.06 -13.69 7.11
N THR A 354 -13.68 -14.89 7.55
CA THR A 354 -14.14 -15.46 8.82
C THR A 354 -13.65 -14.62 10.01
N ALA A 355 -12.37 -14.26 10.02
CA ALA A 355 -11.78 -13.45 11.08
C ALA A 355 -12.41 -12.05 11.15
N LEU A 356 -12.62 -11.41 9.99
CA LEU A 356 -13.27 -10.10 9.89
C LEU A 356 -14.71 -10.15 10.42
N LEU A 357 -15.50 -11.15 10.02
CA LEU A 357 -16.86 -11.32 10.50
C LEU A 357 -16.91 -11.56 12.02
N ASN A 358 -16.01 -12.37 12.56
CA ASN A 358 -15.91 -12.60 14.00
C ASN A 358 -15.60 -11.30 14.75
N TYR A 359 -14.61 -10.55 14.28
CA TYR A 359 -14.24 -9.25 14.86
C TYR A 359 -15.42 -8.26 14.87
N LEU A 360 -16.15 -8.14 13.77
CA LEU A 360 -17.25 -7.16 13.64
C LEU A 360 -18.54 -7.55 14.40
N LYS A 361 -18.70 -8.84 14.74
CA LYS A 361 -19.85 -9.38 15.50
C LYS A 361 -19.62 -9.47 17.00
N GLY A 362 -18.35 -9.52 17.43
CA GLY A 362 -17.93 -9.62 18.84
C GLY A 362 -17.85 -11.05 19.35
#